data_AF-A0A0C2NAR4-F1
#
_entry.id   AF-A0A0C2NAR4-F1
#
_cell.length_a   1.000
_cell.length_b   1.000
_cell.length_c   1.000
_cell.angle_alpha   90.00
_cell.angle_beta   90.00
_cell.angle_gamma   90.00
#
_symmetry.space_group_name_H-M   'P 1'
#
loop_
_entity.id
_entity.type
_entity.pdbx_description
1 polymer ?
#
loop_
_entity_poly.entity_id
_entity_poly.type
_entity_poly.pdbx_seq_one_letter_code
_entity_poly.pdbx_strand_id
1 'polypeptide(L)'
;MIEIRLDNLAHYKFHISGLIEFLQTSLVLAKFPLCCGQVMKLAIRSYVIDGHVFRCLVCRTFSSIRKGTFFEKSKLSLYQIVMLIAYYCEGIHSQNFLIKQLEISHQEKLVH
;
A
#
# COMPACT_ATOMS: atom_id res chain seq x y z
N MET A 1 -22.96 3.00 -12.74
CA MET A 1 -21.51 2.81 -12.94
C MET A 1 -20.87 4.14 -12.62
N ILE A 2 -20.14 4.26 -11.50
CA ILE A 2 -19.53 5.53 -11.11
C ILE A 2 -18.21 5.62 -11.88
N GLU A 3 -18.16 6.45 -12.91
CA GLU A 3 -16.91 6.84 -13.58
C GLU A 3 -16.12 7.74 -12.63
N ILE A 4 -15.12 7.16 -11.96
CA ILE A 4 -14.19 7.94 -11.15
C ILE A 4 -13.08 8.42 -12.09
N ARG A 5 -13.20 9.66 -12.59
CA ARG A 5 -12.14 10.28 -13.40
C ARG A 5 -10.79 10.31 -12.65
N LEU A 6 -9.71 9.88 -13.31
CA LEU A 6 -8.34 9.90 -12.80
C LEU A 6 -7.87 11.26 -12.28
N ASP A 7 -8.35 12.35 -12.90
CA ASP A 7 -8.07 13.73 -12.49
C ASP A 7 -8.50 13.96 -11.04
N ASN A 8 -9.59 13.31 -10.61
CA ASN A 8 -10.05 13.33 -9.23
C ASN A 8 -9.19 12.46 -8.32
N LEU A 9 -8.62 11.34 -8.79
CA LEU A 9 -7.73 10.48 -7.98
C LEU A 9 -6.37 11.12 -7.71
N ALA A 10 -5.81 11.85 -8.67
CA ALA A 10 -4.56 12.60 -8.47
C ALA A 10 -4.77 13.81 -7.54
N HIS A 11 -5.96 14.43 -7.57
CA HIS A 11 -6.34 15.51 -6.66
C HIS A 11 -6.72 15.02 -5.26
N TYR A 12 -7.26 13.80 -5.15
CA TYR A 12 -7.35 13.07 -3.90
C TYR A 12 -5.92 12.62 -3.54
N LYS A 13 -5.20 13.47 -2.80
CA LYS A 13 -4.20 12.97 -1.86
C LYS A 13 -4.91 12.00 -0.93
N PHE A 14 -5.01 10.74 -1.36
CA PHE A 14 -5.59 9.68 -0.54
C PHE A 14 -4.80 9.68 0.75
N HIS A 15 -5.47 10.03 1.84
CA HIS A 15 -4.86 9.83 3.14
C HIS A 15 -4.59 8.34 3.22
N ILE A 16 -3.32 7.94 3.35
CA ILE A 16 -2.91 6.54 3.28
C ILE A 16 -3.71 5.66 4.26
N SER A 17 -4.18 6.23 5.38
CA SER A 17 -5.09 5.56 6.31
C SER A 17 -6.45 5.20 5.69
N GLY A 18 -7.04 6.06 4.87
CA GLY A 18 -8.29 5.77 4.15
C GLY A 18 -8.10 4.71 3.07
N LEU A 19 -6.94 4.70 2.40
CA LEU A 19 -6.59 3.61 1.47
C LEU A 19 -6.47 2.27 2.21
N ILE A 20 -5.80 2.24 3.36
CA ILE A 20 -5.66 1.04 4.18
C ILE A 20 -7.04 0.53 4.62
N GLU A 21 -7.92 1.42 5.10
CA GLU A 21 -9.28 1.07 5.52
C GLU A 21 -10.11 0.49 4.37
N PHE A 22 -10.03 1.10 3.18
CA PHE A 22 -10.67 0.58 1.97
C PHE A 22 -10.17 -0.84 1.66
N LEU A 23 -8.86 -1.05 1.60
CA LEU A 23 -8.26 -2.34 1.26
C LEU A 23 -8.55 -3.42 2.33
N GLN A 24 -8.68 -3.04 3.60
CA GLN A 24 -9.12 -3.95 4.67
C GLN A 24 -10.58 -4.35 4.51
N THR A 25 -11.44 -3.42 4.09
CA THR A 25 -12.87 -3.66 3.87
C THR A 25 -13.10 -4.52 2.62
N SER A 26 -12.25 -4.38 1.59
CA SER A 26 -12.25 -5.22 0.41
C SER A 26 -11.60 -6.60 0.62
N LEU A 27 -11.22 -6.96 1.86
CA LEU A 27 -10.57 -8.23 2.23
C LEU A 27 -9.21 -8.47 1.54
N VAL A 28 -8.57 -7.41 1.06
CA VAL A 28 -7.25 -7.45 0.41
C VAL A 28 -6.12 -7.33 1.44
N LEU A 29 -6.38 -6.65 2.56
CA LEU A 29 -5.48 -6.55 3.71
C LEU A 29 -6.12 -7.16 4.96
N ALA A 30 -5.28 -7.66 5.86
CA ALA A 30 -5.73 -8.11 7.17
C ALA A 30 -6.30 -6.94 7.98
N LYS A 31 -7.52 -7.08 8.49
CA LYS A 31 -8.16 -6.09 9.36
C LYS A 31 -7.80 -6.28 10.84
N PHE A 32 -7.68 -7.54 11.28
CA PHE A 32 -7.48 -7.91 12.68
C PHE A 32 -6.40 -8.99 12.85
N PRO A 33 -5.13 -8.68 12.57
CA PRO A 33 -4.05 -9.65 12.75
C PRO A 33 -3.82 -9.95 14.23
N LEU A 34 -3.48 -11.21 14.52
CA LEU A 34 -3.27 -11.72 15.87
C LEU A 34 -1.79 -11.91 16.20
N CYS A 35 -1.41 -11.55 17.43
CA CYS A 35 -0.12 -11.87 18.01
C CYS A 35 -0.27 -11.99 19.53
N CYS A 36 0.35 -13.00 20.15
CA CYS A 36 0.19 -13.30 21.58
C CYS A 36 -1.29 -13.47 21.99
N GLY A 37 -2.12 -14.05 21.11
CA GLY A 37 -3.55 -14.26 21.36
C GLY A 37 -4.41 -12.99 21.34
N GLN A 38 -3.86 -11.82 20.94
CA GLN A 38 -4.58 -10.55 20.92
C GLN A 38 -4.51 -9.89 19.54
N VAL A 39 -5.55 -9.11 19.22
CA VAL A 39 -5.57 -8.25 18.03
C VAL A 39 -4.49 -7.18 18.16
N MET A 40 -3.63 -7.10 17.15
CA MET A 40 -2.58 -6.08 17.09
C MET A 40 -3.18 -4.71 16.77
N LYS A 41 -2.57 -3.63 17.26
CA LYS A 41 -2.99 -2.26 16.94
C LYS A 41 -2.26 -1.72 15.72
N LEU A 42 -2.96 -0.95 14.89
CA LEU A 42 -2.34 -0.19 13.81
C LEU A 42 -1.46 0.92 14.39
N ALA A 43 -0.26 1.09 13.86
CA ALA A 43 0.70 2.10 14.27
C ALA A 43 1.37 2.74 13.05
N ILE A 44 1.68 4.03 13.16
CA ILE A 44 2.37 4.80 12.11
C ILE A 44 3.88 4.69 12.31
N ARG A 45 4.61 4.43 11.21
CA ARG A 45 6.07 4.35 11.17
C ARG A 45 6.59 4.90 9.84
N SER A 46 7.28 6.04 9.88
CA SER A 46 7.77 6.75 8.69
C SER A 46 8.80 5.97 7.86
N TYR A 47 9.55 5.05 8.46
CA TYR A 47 10.59 4.27 7.77
C TYR A 47 10.06 3.03 7.01
N VAL A 48 8.74 2.78 7.04
CA VAL A 48 8.11 1.62 6.39
C VAL A 48 7.40 2.08 5.14
N ILE A 49 7.45 1.30 4.06
CA ILE A 49 6.98 1.68 2.70
C ILE A 49 5.56 2.26 2.69
N ASP A 50 4.62 1.66 3.45
CA ASP A 50 3.21 2.12 3.51
C ASP A 50 2.92 3.06 4.69
N GLY A 51 3.96 3.45 5.44
CA GLY A 51 3.85 4.30 6.63
C GLY A 51 3.14 3.65 7.82
N HIS A 52 2.65 2.41 7.70
CA HIS A 52 1.80 1.74 8.69
C HIS A 52 2.25 0.31 8.94
N VAL A 53 2.15 -0.12 10.20
CA VAL A 53 2.45 -1.48 10.67
C VAL A 53 1.46 -1.89 11.74
N PHE A 54 1.31 -3.19 11.95
CA PHE A 54 0.64 -3.71 13.13
C PHE A 54 1.65 -3.88 14.27
N ARG A 55 1.28 -3.45 15.48
CA ARG A 55 2.08 -3.58 16.70
C ARG A 55 1.35 -4.44 17.72
N CYS A 56 1.99 -5.50 18.21
CA CYS A 56 1.50 -6.25 19.35
C CYS A 56 1.68 -5.41 20.63
N LEU A 57 0.65 -5.34 21.49
CA LEU A 57 0.77 -4.63 22.76
C LEU A 57 1.48 -5.43 23.86
N VAL A 58 1.55 -6.75 23.71
CA VAL A 58 2.18 -7.68 24.66
C VAL A 58 3.69 -7.77 24.39
N CYS A 59 4.10 -8.43 23.30
CA CYS A 59 5.52 -8.65 22.98
C CYS A 59 6.18 -7.48 22.23
N ARG A 60 5.42 -6.44 21.88
CA ARG A 60 5.88 -5.25 21.13
C ARG A 60 6.39 -5.51 19.71
N THR A 61 6.31 -6.74 19.21
CA THR A 61 6.65 -7.11 17.84
C THR A 61 5.80 -6.35 16.81
N PHE A 62 6.43 -6.02 15.68
CA PHE A 62 5.79 -5.39 14.54
C PHE A 62 5.54 -6.41 13.42
N SER A 63 4.44 -6.22 12.71
CA SER A 63 4.11 -6.97 11.49
C SER A 63 3.72 -6.00 10.38
N SER A 64 4.09 -6.32 9.15
CA SER A 64 3.65 -5.55 7.98
C SER A 64 2.13 -5.62 7.86
N ILE A 65 1.50 -4.52 7.43
CA ILE A 65 0.08 -4.53 7.07
C ILE A 65 -0.23 -5.43 5.87
N ARG A 66 0.81 -5.80 5.10
CA ARG A 66 0.74 -6.66 3.92
C ARG A 66 1.02 -8.13 4.22
N LYS A 67 1.28 -8.48 5.48
CA LYS A 67 1.62 -9.85 5.87
C LYS A 67 0.49 -10.82 5.50
N GLY A 68 0.84 -11.91 4.82
CA GLY A 68 -0.10 -12.95 4.38
C GLY A 68 -0.95 -12.56 3.16
N THR A 69 -0.67 -11.43 2.52
CA THR A 69 -1.40 -10.98 1.33
C THR A 69 -0.56 -11.11 0.08
N PHE A 70 -1.19 -10.98 -1.10
CA PHE A 70 -0.50 -10.93 -2.39
C PHE A 70 0.60 -9.85 -2.45
N PHE A 71 0.48 -8.79 -1.64
CA PHE A 71 1.41 -7.67 -1.63
C PHE A 71 2.59 -7.81 -0.66
N GLU A 72 2.70 -8.91 0.10
CA GLU A 72 3.68 -9.05 1.19
C GLU A 72 5.11 -8.73 0.75
N LYS A 73 5.51 -9.22 -0.44
CA LYS A 73 6.87 -9.07 -0.98
C LYS A 73 7.01 -7.95 -2.00
N SER A 74 5.96 -7.15 -2.22
CA SER A 74 6.03 -6.04 -3.16
C SER A 74 7.03 -4.99 -2.70
N LYS A 75 7.84 -4.50 -3.64
CA LYS A 75 8.70 -3.33 -3.43
C LYS A 75 7.96 -2.01 -3.63
N LEU A 76 6.76 -2.06 -4.20
CA LEU A 76 5.89 -0.92 -4.37
C LEU A 76 5.07 -0.69 -3.10
N SER A 77 4.74 0.56 -2.81
CA SER A 77 3.74 0.90 -1.80
C SER A 77 2.34 0.51 -2.27
N LEU A 78 1.42 0.31 -1.34
CA LEU A 78 0.01 0.06 -1.66
C LEU A 78 -0.58 1.19 -2.50
N TYR A 79 -0.18 2.44 -2.23
CA TYR A 79 -0.55 3.59 -3.06
C TYR A 79 -0.09 3.41 -4.51
N GLN A 80 1.20 3.10 -4.72
CA GLN A 80 1.75 2.89 -6.06
C GLN A 80 1.05 1.73 -6.78
N ILE A 81 0.75 0.63 -6.08
CA ILE A 81 0.04 -0.52 -6.66
C ILE A 81 -1.37 -0.12 -7.10
N VAL A 82 -2.12 0.57 -6.26
CA VAL A 82 -3.49 1.00 -6.57
C VAL A 82 -3.50 1.98 -7.73
N MET A 83 -2.56 2.92 -7.76
CA MET A 83 -2.44 3.86 -8.87
C MET A 83 -2.04 3.17 -10.18
N LEU A 84 -1.13 2.18 -10.16
CA LEU A 84 -0.82 1.39 -11.34
C LEU A 84 -2.06 0.69 -11.90
N ILE A 85 -2.87 0.07 -11.03
CA ILE A 85 -4.11 -0.60 -11.44
C ILE A 85 -5.10 0.42 -12.02
N ALA A 86 -5.28 1.57 -11.36
CA ALA A 86 -6.17 2.62 -11.82
C ALA A 86 -5.77 3.14 -13.21
N TYR A 87 -4.49 3.48 -13.41
CA TYR A 87 -3.98 3.92 -14.72
C TYR A 87 -4.13 2.84 -15.79
N TYR A 88 -3.89 1.57 -15.44
CA TYR A 88 -4.07 0.47 -16.38
C TYR A 88 -5.53 0.34 -16.83
N CYS A 89 -6.49 0.41 -15.90
CA CYS A 89 -7.92 0.36 -16.23
C CYS A 89 -8.39 1.52 -17.13
N GLU A 90 -7.68 2.65 -17.10
CA GLU A 90 -7.98 3.85 -17.88
C GLU A 90 -7.24 3.90 -19.22
N GLY A 91 -6.59 2.79 -19.60
CA GLY A 91 -5.87 2.68 -20.87
C GLY A 91 -4.50 3.37 -20.89
N ILE A 92 -4.00 3.84 -19.74
CA ILE A 92 -2.69 4.47 -19.63
C ILE A 92 -1.65 3.40 -19.39
N HIS A 93 -0.91 3.06 -20.46
CA HIS A 93 0.08 1.98 -20.46
C HIS A 93 1.52 2.46 -20.68
N SER A 94 1.73 3.77 -20.83
CA SER A 94 3.08 4.32 -21.04
C SER A 94 3.94 4.13 -19.79
N GLN A 95 4.92 3.23 -19.89
CA GLN A 95 5.84 2.92 -18.79
C GLN A 95 6.57 4.17 -18.28
N ASN A 96 7.05 5.04 -19.18
CA ASN A 96 7.74 6.27 -18.80
C ASN A 96 6.83 7.24 -18.05
N PHE A 97 5.56 7.33 -18.46
CA PHE A 97 4.57 8.13 -17.74
C PHE A 97 4.34 7.57 -16.34
N LEU A 98 4.14 6.26 -16.21
CA LEU A 98 3.88 5.60 -14.94
C LEU A 98 5.06 5.71 -13.97
N ILE A 99 6.29 5.49 -14.44
CA ILE A 99 7.51 5.64 -13.64
C ILE A 99 7.61 7.07 -13.09
N LYS A 100 7.39 8.07 -13.95
CA LYS A 100 7.47 9.49 -13.58
C LYS A 100 6.37 9.89 -12.59
N GLN A 101 5.13 9.47 -12.82
CA GLN A 101 3.99 9.83 -11.96
C GLN A 101 4.05 9.16 -10.59
N LEU A 102 4.57 7.93 -10.52
CA LEU A 102 4.56 7.13 -9.30
C LEU A 102 5.89 7.14 -8.54
N GLU A 103 6.85 7.94 -9.02
CA GLU A 103 8.19 8.06 -8.44
C GLU A 103 8.84 6.68 -8.20
N ILE A 104 8.60 5.74 -9.11
CA ILE A 104 9.12 4.38 -9.00
C ILE A 104 10.62 4.44 -9.34
N SER A 105 11.46 4.50 -8.30
CA SER A 105 12.90 4.47 -8.48
C SER A 105 13.37 3.07 -8.88
N HIS A 106 14.23 2.99 -9.90
CA HIS A 106 15.04 1.81 -10.14
C HIS A 106 16.16 1.78 -9.10
N GLN A 107 16.03 0.96 -8.06
CA GLN A 107 17.21 0.49 -7.34
C GLN A 107 17.94 -0.50 -8.24
N GLU A 108 18.82 0.00 -9.10
CA GLU A 108 19.89 -0.81 -9.66
C GLU A 108 20.74 -1.28 -8.47
N LYS A 109 20.66 -2.57 -8.15
CA LYS A 109 21.68 -3.19 -7.32
C LYS A 109 22.95 -3.20 -8.16
N LEU A 110 23.87 -2.28 -7.87
CA LEU A 110 25.27 -2.43 -8.25
C LEU A 110 25.76 -3.71 -7.57
N VAL A 111 25.81 -4.80 -8.33
CA VAL A 111 26.51 -6.03 -7.97
C VAL A 111 27.99 -5.73 -8.24
N HIS A 112 28.72 -5.44 -7.17
CA HIS A 112 30.19 -5.49 -7.17
C HIS A 112 30.66 -6.93 -7.03
#